data_AF-A0A7K4IYZ9-F1
#
_entry.id   AF-A0A7K4IYZ9-F1
#
_cell.length_a   1.000
_cell.length_b   1.000
_cell.length_c   1.000
_cell.angle_alpha   90.00
_cell.angle_beta   90.00
_cell.angle_gamma   90.00
#
_symmetry.space_group_name_H-M   'P 1'
#
loop_
_entity.id
_entity.type
_entity.pdbx_description
1 polymer ?
#
loop_
_entity_poly.entity_id
_entity_poly.type
_entity_poly.pdbx_seq_one_letter_code
_entity_poly.pdbx_strand_id
1 'polypeptide(L)'
;MPFSNSHNLLKMKYSADDEFPDLSLHNNHMAKVLTLDLYKKLRDKQTPSGFTLDDVIQTGVDNPGNGRGLLDLCNDLVYFYSSNIKMAQLNNQRLPPDEEYPDLSTHNNHMAKVLTLDLYKKLRDRVTPSGFTLDDVIQTGVDNPGKINYSFLPALGSLEGDLKGKYYALRNMTDAEQQQLIDDHFLFDKPVSPLLLASGMARDWPDARGIWHNDNKTFLVWINEEDHLRVISMQKGGNMKEVFTRFCTGLTQIETLFKSKNYEFMWNPHLGYILTCPSNLGTGLRAGVHIKLPNLGKHEKFGEVLKKLRLQKRGTGGVDTAAVGGVFDVSNADRLGFSEVELVQMVVDGVKLLIEMEKRLEKGQSIDDLMPAQK
;
A
#
# COMPACT_ATOMS: atom_id res chain seq x y z
N MET A 1 -17.09 18.53 -11.51
CA MET A 1 -15.79 18.74 -10.83
C MET A 1 -15.05 19.77 -11.66
N PRO A 2 -14.44 20.81 -11.08
CA PRO A 2 -13.96 21.97 -11.84
C PRO A 2 -12.51 21.84 -12.30
N PHE A 3 -12.00 20.65 -12.63
CA PHE A 3 -10.71 20.52 -13.30
C PHE A 3 -10.87 19.71 -14.58
N SER A 4 -10.30 20.23 -15.67
CA SER A 4 -9.97 19.39 -16.80
C SER A 4 -8.68 18.65 -16.47
N ASN A 5 -8.62 17.36 -16.78
CA ASN A 5 -7.38 16.58 -16.77
C ASN A 5 -6.53 16.99 -17.99
N SER A 6 -6.11 18.25 -18.01
CA SER A 6 -5.54 18.96 -19.15
C SER A 6 -4.27 18.30 -19.69
N HIS A 7 -3.49 17.65 -18.82
CA HIS A 7 -2.38 16.80 -19.20
C HIS A 7 -2.84 15.53 -19.94
N ASN A 8 -3.86 14.83 -19.45
CA ASN A 8 -4.38 13.68 -20.18
C ASN A 8 -5.03 14.10 -21.52
N LEU A 9 -5.65 15.28 -21.57
CA LEU A 9 -6.11 15.89 -22.84
C LEU A 9 -4.97 16.17 -23.82
N LEU A 10 -3.76 16.47 -23.33
CA LEU A 10 -2.57 16.61 -24.18
C LEU A 10 -2.13 15.25 -24.74
N LYS A 11 -2.10 14.20 -23.90
CA LYS A 11 -1.78 12.83 -24.32
C LYS A 11 -2.74 12.28 -25.36
N MET A 12 -4.01 12.69 -25.31
CA MET A 12 -5.02 12.32 -26.31
C MET A 12 -4.78 12.97 -27.69
N LYS A 13 -3.85 13.94 -27.82
CA LYS A 13 -3.43 14.44 -29.14
C LYS A 13 -2.47 13.50 -29.86
N TYR A 14 -1.82 12.59 -29.12
CA TYR A 14 -0.93 11.58 -29.66
C TYR A 14 -1.68 10.25 -29.85
N SER A 15 -1.22 9.44 -30.80
CA SER A 15 -1.83 8.13 -31.02
C SER A 15 -1.61 7.24 -29.80
N ALA A 16 -2.44 6.21 -29.65
CA ALA A 16 -2.23 5.26 -28.56
C ALA A 16 -0.92 4.48 -28.71
N ASP A 17 -0.43 4.33 -29.94
CA ASP A 17 0.85 3.71 -30.24
C ASP A 17 2.03 4.60 -29.80
N ASP A 18 1.90 5.92 -29.90
CA ASP A 18 2.94 6.88 -29.45
C ASP A 18 3.08 6.92 -27.92
N GLU A 19 1.98 6.67 -27.20
CA GLU A 19 1.89 6.81 -25.74
C GLU A 19 1.90 5.46 -25.01
N PHE A 20 1.85 4.35 -25.75
CA PHE A 20 1.94 3.02 -25.15
C PHE A 20 3.34 2.82 -24.56
N PRO A 21 3.47 2.40 -23.30
CA PRO A 21 4.78 2.27 -22.67
C PRO A 21 5.60 1.13 -23.30
N ASP A 22 6.91 1.34 -23.43
CA ASP A 22 7.85 0.25 -23.76
C ASP A 22 8.06 -0.62 -22.52
N LEU A 23 7.52 -1.84 -22.59
CA LEU A 23 7.58 -2.84 -21.52
C LEU A 23 8.47 -4.04 -21.88
N SER A 24 9.33 -3.90 -22.90
CA SER A 24 10.12 -5.01 -23.48
C SER A 24 11.08 -5.67 -22.48
N LEU A 25 11.50 -4.97 -21.44
CA LEU A 25 12.41 -5.46 -20.40
C LEU A 25 11.72 -5.70 -19.05
N HIS A 26 10.40 -5.63 -19.01
CA HIS A 26 9.63 -5.66 -17.76
C HIS A 26 9.17 -7.08 -17.39
N ASN A 27 9.26 -7.39 -16.11
CA ASN A 27 8.81 -8.63 -15.50
C ASN A 27 7.99 -8.35 -14.23
N ASN A 28 6.97 -7.51 -14.39
CA ASN A 28 5.95 -7.24 -13.36
C ASN A 28 4.56 -7.71 -13.83
N HIS A 29 3.59 -7.76 -12.92
CA HIS A 29 2.25 -8.24 -13.24
C HIS A 29 1.52 -7.33 -14.24
N MET A 30 1.63 -6.01 -14.07
CA MET A 30 1.07 -5.02 -15.01
C MET A 30 1.54 -5.28 -16.44
N ALA A 31 2.85 -5.42 -16.66
CA ALA A 31 3.44 -5.64 -17.99
C ALA A 31 3.04 -6.96 -18.65
N LYS A 32 2.68 -7.98 -17.86
CA LYS A 32 2.17 -9.26 -18.37
C LYS A 32 0.72 -9.19 -18.85
N VAL A 33 -0.02 -8.17 -18.41
CA VAL A 33 -1.47 -8.02 -18.67
C VAL A 33 -1.74 -6.88 -19.64
N LEU A 34 -0.96 -5.79 -19.59
CA LEU A 34 -1.19 -4.63 -20.44
C LEU A 34 -0.93 -4.97 -21.91
N THR A 35 -1.93 -4.76 -22.74
CA THR A 35 -1.82 -4.83 -24.20
C THR A 35 -2.16 -3.48 -24.80
N LEU A 36 -1.68 -3.23 -26.02
CA LEU A 36 -2.02 -2.02 -26.76
C LEU A 36 -3.54 -1.86 -26.94
N ASP A 37 -4.27 -2.96 -27.15
CA ASP A 37 -5.73 -2.94 -27.25
C ASP A 37 -6.39 -2.55 -25.92
N LEU A 38 -5.89 -3.06 -24.80
CA LEU A 38 -6.38 -2.69 -23.48
C LEU A 38 -6.09 -1.22 -23.18
N TYR A 39 -4.89 -0.75 -23.54
CA TYR A 39 -4.50 0.65 -23.40
C TYR A 39 -5.40 1.57 -24.25
N LYS A 40 -5.59 1.25 -25.53
CA LYS A 40 -6.51 1.97 -26.45
C LYS A 40 -7.92 2.08 -25.87
N LYS A 41 -8.42 1.02 -25.22
CA LYS A 41 -9.76 0.97 -24.63
C LYS A 41 -9.92 1.82 -23.36
N LEU A 42 -8.84 2.02 -22.60
CA LEU A 42 -8.90 2.57 -21.24
C LEU A 42 -8.22 3.93 -21.08
N ARG A 43 -7.30 4.32 -21.98
CA ARG A 43 -6.50 5.55 -21.85
C ARG A 43 -7.33 6.84 -21.86
N ASP A 44 -8.55 6.79 -22.43
CA ASP A 44 -9.48 7.92 -22.49
C ASP A 44 -10.43 7.99 -21.27
N LYS A 45 -10.22 7.13 -20.27
CA LYS A 45 -11.07 7.00 -19.08
C LYS A 45 -10.39 7.60 -17.86
N GLN A 46 -11.21 8.16 -16.97
CA GLN A 46 -10.80 8.61 -15.65
C GLN A 46 -11.87 8.32 -14.60
N THR A 47 -11.44 8.13 -13.36
CA THR A 47 -12.33 8.05 -12.21
C THR A 47 -12.98 9.42 -11.94
N PRO A 48 -14.00 9.51 -11.07
CA PRO A 48 -14.54 10.81 -10.66
C PRO A 48 -13.45 11.77 -10.20
N SER A 49 -12.49 11.31 -9.40
CA SER A 49 -11.37 12.12 -8.90
C SER A 49 -10.34 12.51 -9.97
N GLY A 50 -10.47 12.03 -11.21
CA GLY A 50 -9.55 12.34 -12.30
C GLY A 50 -8.39 11.34 -12.46
N PHE A 51 -8.34 10.27 -11.66
CA PHE A 51 -7.28 9.24 -11.73
C PHE A 51 -7.41 8.43 -13.03
N THR A 52 -6.30 8.25 -13.74
CA THR A 52 -6.24 7.70 -15.11
C THR A 52 -5.58 6.34 -15.17
N LEU A 53 -5.63 5.71 -16.35
CA LEU A 53 -4.86 4.49 -16.62
C LEU A 53 -3.35 4.69 -16.48
N ASP A 54 -2.84 5.85 -16.88
CA ASP A 54 -1.40 6.11 -16.80
C ASP A 54 -0.95 6.22 -15.34
N ASP A 55 -1.77 6.85 -14.48
CA ASP A 55 -1.49 6.93 -13.04
C ASP A 55 -1.47 5.53 -12.39
N VAL A 56 -2.36 4.65 -12.81
CA VAL A 56 -2.45 3.23 -12.41
C VAL A 56 -1.17 2.46 -12.77
N ILE A 57 -0.62 2.65 -13.96
CA ILE A 57 0.48 1.83 -14.46
C ILE A 57 1.86 2.43 -14.20
N GLN A 58 1.96 3.72 -13.84
CA GLN A 58 3.22 4.47 -13.77
C GLN A 58 4.29 3.76 -12.94
N THR A 59 3.93 3.28 -11.74
CA THR A 59 4.90 2.57 -10.89
C THR A 59 5.41 1.28 -11.53
N GLY A 60 4.59 0.58 -12.32
CA GLY A 60 4.99 -0.61 -13.07
C GLY A 60 5.80 -0.28 -14.33
N VAL A 61 5.63 0.91 -14.92
CA VAL A 61 6.45 1.40 -16.04
C VAL A 61 7.84 1.77 -15.54
N ASP A 62 7.94 2.49 -14.42
CA ASP A 62 9.22 2.95 -13.87
C ASP A 62 10.03 1.82 -13.21
N ASN A 63 9.36 0.74 -12.79
CA ASN A 63 9.97 -0.39 -12.12
C ASN A 63 9.84 -1.68 -12.97
N PRO A 64 10.85 -2.02 -13.80
CA PRO A 64 10.80 -3.19 -14.67
C PRO A 64 10.79 -4.53 -13.92
N GLY A 65 10.98 -4.53 -12.59
CA GLY A 65 10.99 -5.74 -11.76
C GLY A 65 12.38 -6.38 -11.71
N ASN A 66 12.81 -6.78 -10.52
CA ASN A 66 14.22 -7.15 -10.26
C ASN A 66 14.56 -8.64 -10.47
N GLY A 67 13.74 -9.43 -11.17
CA GLY A 67 13.97 -10.89 -11.33
C GLY A 67 13.97 -11.68 -10.01
N ARG A 68 13.72 -11.03 -8.86
CA ARG A 68 13.78 -11.60 -7.49
C ARG A 68 12.41 -11.89 -6.86
N GLY A 69 11.33 -11.89 -7.65
CA GLY A 69 10.02 -12.35 -7.17
C GLY A 69 9.42 -11.54 -6.02
N LEU A 70 9.77 -10.26 -5.87
CA LEU A 70 8.88 -9.36 -5.13
C LEU A 70 7.58 -9.29 -5.93
N LEU A 71 6.46 -9.67 -5.31
CA LEU A 71 5.13 -9.38 -5.85
C LEU A 71 5.05 -7.86 -6.00
N ASP A 72 5.13 -7.39 -7.24
CA ASP A 72 5.03 -5.98 -7.57
C ASP A 72 3.68 -5.43 -7.11
N LEU A 73 3.73 -4.21 -6.55
CA LEU A 73 2.58 -3.42 -6.14
C LEU A 73 1.60 -3.06 -7.29
N CYS A 74 1.85 -3.57 -8.49
CA CYS A 74 1.29 -3.09 -9.76
C CYS A 74 0.27 -4.08 -10.34
N ASN A 75 -0.87 -4.28 -9.68
CA ASN A 75 -1.98 -5.09 -10.24
C ASN A 75 -3.22 -4.22 -10.54
N ASP A 76 -3.05 -2.90 -10.66
CA ASP A 76 -4.15 -1.92 -10.64
C ASP A 76 -5.07 -2.02 -11.88
N LEU A 77 -4.59 -2.66 -12.95
CA LEU A 77 -5.36 -2.87 -14.18
C LEU A 77 -6.63 -3.70 -13.98
N VAL A 78 -6.59 -4.74 -13.13
CA VAL A 78 -7.77 -5.58 -12.85
C VAL A 78 -8.80 -4.81 -12.02
N TYR A 79 -8.34 -3.89 -11.16
CA TYR A 79 -9.20 -3.04 -10.33
C TYR A 79 -9.91 -1.96 -11.16
N PHE A 80 -9.19 -1.30 -12.08
CA PHE A 80 -9.74 -0.30 -13.01
C PHE A 80 -10.84 -0.90 -13.91
N TYR A 81 -10.81 -2.21 -14.14
CA TYR A 81 -11.80 -2.94 -14.96
C TYR A 81 -12.97 -3.55 -14.16
N SER A 82 -12.72 -4.07 -12.95
CA SER A 82 -13.68 -4.91 -12.21
C SER A 82 -14.56 -4.16 -11.21
N SER A 83 -14.15 -2.96 -10.79
CA SER A 83 -14.94 -2.14 -9.89
C SER A 83 -15.99 -1.38 -10.69
N ASN A 84 -17.24 -1.36 -10.22
CA ASN A 84 -18.32 -0.51 -10.75
C ASN A 84 -18.05 0.99 -10.51
N ILE A 85 -16.82 1.45 -10.71
CA ILE A 85 -16.45 2.86 -10.66
C ILE A 85 -17.11 3.52 -11.88
N LYS A 86 -17.89 4.57 -11.65
CA LYS A 86 -18.45 5.39 -12.72
C LYS A 86 -17.32 6.08 -13.46
N MET A 87 -16.86 5.46 -14.54
CA MET A 87 -15.84 6.03 -15.42
C MET A 87 -16.50 7.08 -16.34
N ALA A 88 -15.91 8.26 -16.40
CA ALA A 88 -16.31 9.28 -17.36
C ALA A 88 -15.40 9.22 -18.60
N GLN A 89 -15.93 9.60 -19.76
CA GLN A 89 -15.12 9.90 -20.94
C GLN A 89 -14.42 11.26 -20.73
N LEU A 90 -13.14 11.36 -21.10
CA LEU A 90 -12.45 12.65 -21.18
C LEU A 90 -13.18 13.58 -22.15
N ASN A 91 -13.53 14.77 -21.69
CA ASN A 91 -14.15 15.80 -22.52
C ASN A 91 -13.06 16.74 -23.06
N ASN A 92 -12.88 16.79 -24.38
CA ASN A 92 -11.69 17.32 -25.07
C ASN A 92 -11.58 18.87 -25.13
N GLN A 93 -12.30 19.63 -24.30
CA GLN A 93 -12.26 21.09 -24.30
C GLN A 93 -11.88 21.62 -22.91
N ARG A 94 -10.81 22.42 -22.83
CA ARG A 94 -10.52 23.22 -21.64
C ARG A 94 -11.66 24.20 -21.41
N LEU A 95 -12.15 24.25 -20.17
CA LEU A 95 -13.15 25.22 -19.76
C LEU A 95 -12.48 26.60 -19.59
N PRO A 96 -13.28 27.69 -19.56
CA PRO A 96 -12.80 29.01 -19.18
C PRO A 96 -11.99 28.97 -17.86
N PRO A 97 -10.94 29.81 -17.68
CA PRO A 97 -10.08 29.75 -16.50
C PRO A 97 -10.81 29.89 -15.16
N ASP A 98 -11.92 30.62 -15.14
CA ASP A 98 -12.80 30.82 -14.00
C ASP A 98 -13.63 29.59 -13.65
N GLU A 99 -13.91 28.72 -14.63
CA GLU A 99 -14.57 27.43 -14.42
C GLU A 99 -13.57 26.31 -14.06
N GLU A 100 -12.30 26.41 -14.49
CA GLU A 100 -11.23 25.45 -14.15
C GLU A 100 -10.48 25.78 -12.85
N TYR A 101 -10.64 27.00 -12.33
CA TYR A 101 -9.93 27.40 -11.12
C TYR A 101 -10.39 26.56 -9.93
N PRO A 102 -9.45 26.03 -9.10
CA PRO A 102 -9.81 25.21 -7.97
C PRO A 102 -10.72 25.95 -6.98
N ASP A 103 -11.82 25.32 -6.58
CA ASP A 103 -12.53 25.75 -5.37
C ASP A 103 -11.67 25.40 -4.15
N LEU A 104 -10.90 26.40 -3.71
CA LEU A 104 -10.02 26.33 -2.55
C LEU A 104 -10.68 26.81 -1.26
N SER A 105 -12.00 27.09 -1.28
CA SER A 105 -12.71 27.66 -0.13
C SER A 105 -12.66 26.78 1.12
N THR A 106 -12.45 25.47 0.93
CA THR A 106 -12.35 24.49 2.02
C THR A 106 -10.90 24.10 2.36
N HIS A 107 -9.92 24.63 1.62
CA HIS A 107 -8.52 24.24 1.67
C HIS A 107 -7.71 25.07 2.67
N ASN A 108 -6.84 24.41 3.44
CA ASN A 108 -5.95 24.99 4.44
C ASN A 108 -4.51 24.48 4.24
N ASN A 109 -3.98 24.64 3.04
CA ASN A 109 -2.58 24.36 2.72
C ASN A 109 -1.91 25.61 2.13
N HIS A 110 -0.58 25.57 1.96
CA HIS A 110 0.16 26.75 1.49
C HIS A 110 -0.20 27.13 0.04
N MET A 111 -0.44 26.15 -0.83
CA MET A 111 -0.90 26.39 -2.20
C MET A 111 -2.21 27.19 -2.20
N ALA A 112 -3.21 26.78 -1.40
CA ALA A 112 -4.49 27.46 -1.29
C ALA A 112 -4.37 28.92 -0.77
N LYS A 113 -3.30 29.23 -0.03
CA LYS A 113 -3.01 30.59 0.46
C LYS A 113 -2.36 31.49 -0.59
N VAL A 114 -1.70 30.90 -1.60
CA VAL A 114 -0.84 31.61 -2.56
C VAL A 114 -1.42 31.60 -3.96
N LEU A 115 -2.07 30.51 -4.36
CA LEU A 115 -2.72 30.37 -5.64
C LEU A 115 -3.96 31.26 -5.66
N THR A 116 -3.94 32.27 -6.52
CA THR A 116 -5.08 33.15 -6.80
C THR A 116 -5.58 32.89 -8.23
N LEU A 117 -6.82 33.25 -8.52
CA LEU A 117 -7.38 33.13 -9.87
C LEU A 117 -6.53 33.89 -10.91
N ASP A 118 -5.99 35.05 -10.56
CA ASP A 118 -5.12 35.82 -11.44
C ASP A 118 -3.77 35.14 -11.67
N LEU A 119 -3.20 34.49 -10.64
CA LEU A 119 -1.97 33.73 -10.78
C LEU A 119 -2.21 32.48 -11.65
N TYR A 120 -3.31 31.78 -11.43
CA TYR A 120 -3.73 30.64 -12.22
C TYR A 120 -3.91 31.01 -13.70
N LYS A 121 -4.66 32.07 -14.01
CA LYS A 121 -4.84 32.60 -15.38
C LYS A 121 -3.52 32.89 -16.09
N LYS A 122 -2.50 33.38 -15.37
CA LYS A 122 -1.18 33.71 -15.94
C LYS A 122 -0.31 32.50 -16.22
N LEU A 123 -0.50 31.41 -15.48
CA LEU A 123 0.41 30.26 -15.46
C LEU A 123 -0.19 28.98 -16.05
N ARG A 124 -1.52 28.86 -16.15
CA ARG A 124 -2.23 27.63 -16.59
C ARG A 124 -1.87 27.13 -17.99
N ASP A 125 -1.36 28.00 -18.85
CA ASP A 125 -0.96 27.66 -20.23
C ASP A 125 0.55 27.49 -20.38
N ARG A 126 1.31 27.53 -19.27
CA ARG A 126 2.75 27.28 -19.27
C ARG A 126 3.04 25.80 -19.02
N VAL A 127 4.07 25.31 -19.69
CA VAL A 127 4.56 23.93 -19.59
C VAL A 127 6.07 23.98 -19.40
N THR A 128 6.61 23.15 -18.51
CA THR A 128 8.07 23.01 -18.34
C THR A 128 8.69 22.31 -19.56
N PRO A 129 10.01 22.39 -19.77
CA PRO A 129 10.68 21.61 -20.81
C PRO A 129 10.47 20.09 -20.68
N SER A 130 10.18 19.61 -19.46
CA SER A 130 9.87 18.22 -19.15
C SER A 130 8.38 17.87 -19.26
N GLY A 131 7.53 18.79 -19.73
CA GLY A 131 6.12 18.51 -20.01
C GLY A 131 5.14 18.76 -18.86
N PHE A 132 5.59 19.22 -17.69
CA PHE A 132 4.71 19.47 -16.54
C PHE A 132 3.98 20.81 -16.67
N THR A 133 2.67 20.79 -16.46
CA THR A 133 1.78 21.95 -16.43
C THR A 133 1.64 22.53 -15.02
N LEU A 134 1.02 23.71 -14.90
CA LEU A 134 0.66 24.24 -13.57
C LEU A 134 -0.31 23.31 -12.85
N ASP A 135 -1.27 22.71 -13.57
CA ASP A 135 -2.28 21.81 -13.00
C ASP A 135 -1.58 20.61 -12.32
N ASP A 136 -0.56 20.02 -12.97
CA ASP A 136 0.26 18.94 -12.39
C ASP A 136 0.97 19.36 -11.10
N VAL A 137 1.46 20.61 -11.05
CA VAL A 137 2.17 21.15 -9.88
C VAL A 137 1.23 21.41 -8.71
N ILE A 138 0.02 21.93 -8.97
CA ILE A 138 -0.93 22.30 -7.91
C ILE A 138 -1.84 21.13 -7.50
N GLN A 139 -1.94 20.07 -8.30
CA GLN A 139 -2.85 18.93 -8.09
C GLN A 139 -2.77 18.40 -6.66
N THR A 140 -1.57 18.23 -6.13
CA THR A 140 -1.33 17.78 -4.75
C THR A 140 -2.01 18.67 -3.72
N GLY A 141 -1.86 20.00 -3.84
CA GLY A 141 -2.50 20.94 -2.92
C GLY A 141 -4.02 21.01 -3.12
N VAL A 142 -4.53 20.67 -4.29
CA VAL A 142 -5.96 20.62 -4.58
C VAL A 142 -6.58 19.34 -3.99
N ASP A 143 -5.95 18.19 -4.20
CA ASP A 143 -6.40 16.88 -3.71
C ASP A 143 -6.30 16.79 -2.19
N ASN A 144 -5.31 17.48 -1.62
CA ASN A 144 -5.12 17.56 -0.19
C ASN A 144 -5.53 18.95 0.31
N PRO A 145 -6.81 19.17 0.69
CA PRO A 145 -7.28 20.45 1.16
C PRO A 145 -6.66 20.91 2.49
N GLY A 146 -5.54 20.34 2.95
CA GLY A 146 -4.96 20.64 4.28
C GLY A 146 -5.89 20.28 5.44
N LYS A 147 -7.00 19.59 5.12
CA LYS A 147 -7.88 18.86 6.00
C LYS A 147 -7.68 17.38 5.68
N ILE A 148 -6.47 16.85 5.85
CA ILE A 148 -6.39 15.43 6.18
C ILE A 148 -7.09 15.34 7.52
N ASN A 149 -8.37 14.96 7.46
CA ASN A 149 -9.25 15.00 8.60
C ASN A 149 -8.76 13.87 9.50
N TYR A 150 -7.96 14.24 10.50
CA TYR A 150 -7.68 13.42 11.66
C TYR A 150 -8.97 13.14 12.47
N SER A 151 -10.17 13.21 11.87
CA SER A 151 -11.45 12.93 12.51
C SER A 151 -11.50 11.54 13.13
N PHE A 152 -10.68 10.61 12.63
CA PHE A 152 -10.50 9.29 13.23
C PHE A 152 -9.44 9.21 14.34
N LEU A 153 -8.54 10.20 14.49
CA LEU A 153 -7.58 10.19 15.61
C LEU A 153 -8.28 10.25 16.98
N PRO A 154 -9.32 11.08 17.19
CA PRO A 154 -10.13 10.99 18.39
C PRO A 154 -10.76 9.60 18.60
N ALA A 155 -11.10 8.89 17.53
CA ALA A 155 -11.60 7.51 17.63
C ALA A 155 -10.51 6.57 18.17
N LEU A 156 -9.29 6.61 17.63
CA LEU A 156 -8.16 5.83 18.18
C LEU A 156 -7.85 6.21 19.64
N GLY A 157 -7.96 7.51 19.98
CA GLY A 157 -7.82 7.98 21.37
C GLY A 157 -8.94 7.57 22.31
N SER A 158 -10.06 7.04 21.79
CA SER A 158 -11.19 6.55 22.57
C SER A 158 -11.10 5.04 22.87
N LEU A 159 -10.04 4.36 22.41
CA LEU A 159 -9.80 2.96 22.76
C LEU A 159 -9.43 2.85 24.26
N GLU A 160 -10.02 1.88 24.94
CA GLU A 160 -9.90 1.68 26.39
C GLU A 160 -9.23 0.33 26.73
N GLY A 161 -8.97 0.10 28.02
CA GLY A 161 -8.38 -1.15 28.51
C GLY A 161 -6.97 -1.39 27.95
N ASP A 162 -6.69 -2.63 27.52
CA ASP A 162 -5.40 -3.03 26.92
C ASP A 162 -5.13 -2.34 25.57
N LEU A 163 -6.14 -1.73 24.96
CA LEU A 163 -6.00 -0.97 23.72
C LEU A 163 -5.83 0.53 23.95
N LYS A 164 -5.81 1.00 25.21
CA LYS A 164 -5.54 2.41 25.49
C LYS A 164 -4.16 2.81 24.97
N GLY A 165 -4.10 3.92 24.24
CA GLY A 165 -2.89 4.34 23.55
C GLY A 165 -2.85 5.80 23.17
N LYS A 166 -1.77 6.17 22.47
CA LYS A 166 -1.48 7.55 22.08
C LYS A 166 -1.03 7.63 20.62
N TYR A 167 -1.40 8.72 19.97
CA TYR A 167 -0.92 9.09 18.64
C TYR A 167 0.36 9.95 18.72
N TYR A 168 1.29 9.65 17.83
CA TYR A 168 2.56 10.33 17.66
C TYR A 168 2.70 10.72 16.18
N ALA A 169 2.60 12.02 15.91
CA ALA A 169 2.80 12.57 14.57
C ALA A 169 4.29 12.55 14.21
N LEU A 170 4.64 12.07 13.02
CA LEU A 170 6.04 11.99 12.57
C LEU A 170 6.74 13.35 12.61
N ARG A 171 6.07 14.42 12.17
CA ARG A 171 6.62 15.78 12.15
C ARG A 171 7.04 16.33 13.53
N ASN A 172 6.57 15.72 14.62
CA ASN A 172 6.85 16.13 15.99
C ASN A 172 7.83 15.18 16.71
N MET A 173 8.26 14.09 16.06
CA MET A 173 9.25 13.18 16.63
C MET A 173 10.66 13.71 16.40
N THR A 174 11.53 13.47 17.38
CA THR A 174 12.98 13.60 17.16
C THR A 174 13.49 12.46 16.29
N ASP A 175 14.60 12.67 15.57
CA ASP A 175 15.24 11.61 14.78
C ASP A 175 15.59 10.38 15.64
N ALA A 176 15.96 10.59 16.91
CA ALA A 176 16.27 9.51 17.85
C ALA A 176 15.03 8.67 18.23
N GLU A 177 13.89 9.32 18.49
CA GLU A 177 12.62 8.61 18.74
C GLU A 177 12.16 7.85 17.50
N GLN A 178 12.28 8.47 16.32
CA GLN A 178 11.93 7.83 15.06
C GLN A 178 12.79 6.59 14.82
N GLN A 179 14.11 6.71 14.97
CA GLN A 179 15.04 5.59 14.78
C GLN A 179 14.81 4.48 15.79
N GLN A 180 14.57 4.80 17.07
CA GLN A 180 14.27 3.77 18.08
C GLN A 180 13.00 2.99 17.75
N LEU A 181 11.95 3.65 17.28
CA LEU A 181 10.72 2.96 16.87
C LEU A 181 10.92 2.10 15.61
N ILE A 182 11.80 2.50 14.69
CA ILE A 182 12.20 1.69 13.54
C ILE A 182 12.98 0.46 14.01
N ASP A 183 13.97 0.65 14.88
CA ASP A 183 14.82 -0.42 15.43
C ASP A 183 14.02 -1.44 16.24
N ASP A 184 12.97 -0.99 16.94
CA ASP A 184 12.04 -1.85 17.66
C ASP A 184 11.04 -2.59 16.73
N HIS A 185 11.08 -2.32 15.43
CA HIS A 185 10.14 -2.79 14.39
C HIS A 185 8.70 -2.29 14.58
N PHE A 186 8.52 -1.12 15.19
CA PHE A 186 7.20 -0.52 15.44
C PHE A 186 6.82 0.54 14.42
N LEU A 187 7.78 1.26 13.84
CA LEU A 187 7.52 2.32 12.87
C LEU A 187 7.96 1.91 11.47
N PHE A 188 7.25 2.42 10.48
CA PHE A 188 7.62 2.31 9.08
C PHE A 188 8.89 3.09 8.76
N ASP A 189 9.65 2.60 7.79
CA ASP A 189 10.85 3.27 7.30
C ASP A 189 10.52 4.59 6.59
N LYS A 190 11.54 5.44 6.40
CA LYS A 190 11.42 6.57 5.46
C LYS A 190 11.08 6.02 4.06
N PRO A 191 10.25 6.71 3.27
CA PRO A 191 9.80 6.21 1.97
C PRO A 191 10.97 6.24 0.99
N VAL A 192 11.72 5.14 0.95
CA VAL A 192 12.86 4.91 0.05
C VAL A 192 12.54 3.87 -1.02
N SER A 193 11.42 3.16 -0.85
CA SER A 193 10.99 2.15 -1.82
C SER A 193 10.68 2.82 -3.15
N PRO A 194 11.26 2.34 -4.26
CA PRO A 194 10.99 2.91 -5.57
C PRO A 194 9.52 2.75 -5.98
N LEU A 195 8.80 1.78 -5.39
CA LEU A 195 7.38 1.57 -5.63
C LEU A 195 6.53 2.69 -5.04
N LEU A 196 6.83 3.13 -3.81
CA LEU A 196 6.15 4.26 -3.14
C LEU A 196 6.50 5.61 -3.78
N LEU A 197 7.74 5.75 -4.26
CA LEU A 197 8.21 6.97 -4.90
C LEU A 197 7.57 7.14 -6.28
N ALA A 198 7.59 6.09 -7.11
CA ALA A 198 7.06 6.13 -8.48
C ALA A 198 5.52 6.23 -8.53
N SER A 199 4.81 5.75 -7.51
CA SER A 199 3.36 5.92 -7.38
C SER A 199 2.94 7.27 -6.78
N GLY A 200 3.91 8.13 -6.43
CA GLY A 200 3.63 9.44 -5.84
C GLY A 200 3.11 9.40 -4.40
N MET A 201 3.23 8.26 -3.69
CA MET A 201 2.73 8.08 -2.32
C MET A 201 3.59 8.80 -1.28
N ALA A 202 4.86 9.07 -1.62
CA ALA A 202 5.81 9.78 -0.75
C ALA A 202 5.66 11.31 -0.74
N ARG A 203 4.71 11.88 -1.49
CA ARG A 203 4.50 13.34 -1.56
C ARG A 203 4.21 13.93 -0.19
N ASP A 204 4.71 15.15 0.01
CA ASP A 204 4.58 15.98 1.22
C ASP A 204 5.09 15.34 2.51
N TRP A 205 5.93 14.31 2.42
CA TRP A 205 6.49 13.66 3.60
C TRP A 205 7.22 14.65 4.53
N PRO A 206 7.01 14.61 5.87
CA PRO A 206 6.21 13.66 6.65
C PRO A 206 4.80 14.18 7.02
N ASP A 207 4.23 15.13 6.26
CA ASP A 207 2.95 15.75 6.62
C ASP A 207 1.83 14.71 6.71
N ALA A 208 1.05 14.83 7.78
CA ALA A 208 -0.04 13.96 8.18
C ALA A 208 0.25 12.46 8.35
N ARG A 209 1.53 12.09 8.48
CA ARG A 209 1.94 10.72 8.81
C ARG A 209 2.23 10.58 10.29
N GLY A 210 2.00 9.38 10.80
CA GLY A 210 2.26 9.08 12.20
C GLY A 210 1.95 7.64 12.57
N ILE A 211 2.12 7.38 13.85
CA ILE A 211 1.84 6.10 14.48
C ILE A 211 0.98 6.33 15.70
N TRP A 212 -0.05 5.52 15.86
CA TRP A 212 -0.70 5.32 17.13
C TRP A 212 -0.27 3.96 17.69
N HIS A 213 -0.07 3.86 18.99
CA HIS A 213 0.11 2.55 19.63
C HIS A 213 -0.45 2.55 21.05
N ASN A 214 -0.84 1.36 21.52
CA ASN A 214 -1.20 1.16 22.91
C ASN A 214 0.03 1.29 23.83
N ASP A 215 -0.22 1.47 25.14
CA ASP A 215 0.85 1.64 26.13
C ASP A 215 1.84 0.46 26.14
N ASN A 216 1.34 -0.75 25.86
CA ASN A 216 2.13 -1.99 25.82
C ASN A 216 2.90 -2.22 24.50
N LYS A 217 2.72 -1.36 23.47
CA LYS A 217 3.25 -1.53 22.10
C LYS A 217 2.96 -2.91 21.49
N THR A 218 1.80 -3.48 21.81
CA THR A 218 1.31 -4.77 21.28
C THR A 218 0.16 -4.63 20.28
N PHE A 219 -0.35 -3.40 20.13
CA PHE A 219 -1.33 -3.00 19.13
C PHE A 219 -0.97 -1.60 18.61
N LEU A 220 -0.75 -1.49 17.31
CA LEU A 220 -0.26 -0.28 16.64
C LEU A 220 -1.12 0.01 15.41
N VAL A 221 -1.17 1.29 15.02
CA VAL A 221 -1.84 1.74 13.81
C VAL A 221 -0.92 2.74 13.12
N TRP A 222 -0.40 2.40 11.95
CA TRP A 222 0.28 3.37 11.07
C TRP A 222 -0.75 4.17 10.31
N ILE A 223 -0.46 5.45 10.09
CA ILE A 223 -1.39 6.40 9.52
C ILE A 223 -0.76 7.07 8.31
N ASN A 224 -1.45 6.97 7.16
CA ASN A 224 -1.11 7.58 5.86
C ASN A 224 0.26 7.20 5.29
N GLU A 225 0.70 5.95 5.47
CA GLU A 225 1.91 5.45 4.84
C GLU A 225 1.56 4.88 3.44
N GLU A 226 1.51 3.55 3.28
CA GLU A 226 1.07 2.88 2.05
C GLU A 226 -0.45 2.95 1.86
N ASP A 227 -1.16 2.88 2.98
CA ASP A 227 -2.61 2.92 3.07
C ASP A 227 -3.03 3.96 4.13
N HIS A 228 -4.31 4.32 4.17
CA HIS A 228 -4.84 5.22 5.20
C HIS A 228 -4.51 4.71 6.61
N LEU A 229 -4.69 3.39 6.84
CA LEU A 229 -4.43 2.74 8.12
C LEU A 229 -3.74 1.39 7.90
N ARG A 230 -2.67 1.13 8.66
CA ARG A 230 -2.11 -0.22 8.85
C ARG A 230 -2.28 -0.64 10.29
N VAL A 231 -3.25 -1.50 10.58
CA VAL A 231 -3.51 -2.02 11.92
C VAL A 231 -2.60 -3.23 12.17
N ILE A 232 -1.86 -3.21 13.27
CA ILE A 232 -0.82 -4.18 13.58
C ILE A 232 -1.06 -4.69 15.00
N SER A 233 -1.05 -6.01 15.18
CA SER A 233 -0.88 -6.62 16.49
C SER A 233 0.38 -7.48 16.48
N MET A 234 1.20 -7.34 17.51
CA MET A 234 2.46 -8.07 17.63
C MET A 234 2.83 -8.29 19.09
N GLN A 235 3.68 -9.29 19.35
CA GLN A 235 4.32 -9.50 20.64
C GLN A 235 5.57 -10.37 20.44
N LYS A 236 6.44 -10.43 21.47
CA LYS A 236 7.52 -11.42 21.50
C LYS A 236 6.95 -12.82 21.81
N GLY A 237 7.64 -13.86 21.34
CA GLY A 237 7.23 -15.26 21.51
C GLY A 237 6.29 -15.76 20.40
N GLY A 238 5.73 -16.95 20.58
CA GLY A 238 5.00 -17.68 19.54
C GLY A 238 3.48 -17.76 19.72
N ASN A 239 2.88 -16.95 20.62
CA ASN A 239 1.45 -17.02 20.90
C ASN A 239 0.60 -16.30 19.83
N MET A 240 0.59 -16.85 18.61
CA MET A 240 -0.16 -16.30 17.47
C MET A 240 -1.65 -16.13 17.76
N LYS A 241 -2.24 -17.02 18.58
CA LYS A 241 -3.65 -16.93 18.95
C LYS A 241 -3.96 -15.65 19.74
N GLU A 242 -3.11 -15.30 20.69
CA GLU A 242 -3.26 -14.09 21.49
C GLU A 242 -3.10 -12.83 20.63
N VAL A 243 -2.07 -12.79 19.78
CA VAL A 243 -1.85 -11.72 18.80
C VAL A 243 -3.09 -11.54 17.91
N PHE A 244 -3.60 -12.63 17.35
CA PHE A 244 -4.76 -12.57 16.46
C PHE A 244 -6.05 -12.20 17.21
N THR A 245 -6.22 -12.63 18.46
CA THR A 245 -7.37 -12.23 19.29
C THR A 245 -7.37 -10.73 19.54
N ARG A 246 -6.20 -10.15 19.88
CA ARG A 246 -6.03 -8.71 20.06
C ARG A 246 -6.26 -7.95 18.75
N PHE A 247 -5.73 -8.46 17.63
CA PHE A 247 -5.96 -7.91 16.30
C PHE A 247 -7.46 -7.81 15.96
N CYS A 248 -8.20 -8.91 16.06
CA CYS A 248 -9.63 -8.94 15.73
C CYS A 248 -10.45 -8.02 16.66
N THR A 249 -10.13 -8.04 17.97
CA THR A 249 -10.80 -7.19 18.96
C THR A 249 -10.57 -5.71 18.66
N GLY A 250 -9.31 -5.31 18.43
CA GLY A 250 -8.97 -3.93 18.14
C GLY A 250 -9.54 -3.44 16.82
N LEU A 251 -9.48 -4.25 15.76
CA LEU A 251 -10.04 -3.89 14.46
C LEU A 251 -11.57 -3.70 14.53
N THR A 252 -12.28 -4.59 15.24
CA THR A 252 -13.73 -4.48 15.45
C THR A 252 -14.10 -3.20 16.21
N GLN A 253 -13.32 -2.83 17.24
CA GLN A 253 -13.54 -1.60 17.99
C GLN A 253 -13.29 -0.36 17.12
N ILE A 254 -12.19 -0.33 16.35
CA ILE A 254 -11.89 0.77 15.42
C ILE A 254 -13.04 0.93 14.41
N GLU A 255 -13.48 -0.16 13.79
CA GLU A 255 -14.58 -0.13 12.82
C GLU A 255 -15.88 0.39 13.45
N THR A 256 -16.21 -0.06 14.66
CA THR A 256 -17.40 0.38 15.41
C THR A 256 -17.33 1.88 15.70
N LEU A 257 -16.17 2.38 16.12
CA LEU A 257 -15.95 3.80 16.39
C LEU A 257 -16.06 4.63 15.11
N PHE A 258 -15.55 4.14 13.99
CA PHE A 258 -15.64 4.83 12.70
C PHE A 258 -17.10 4.93 12.25
N LYS A 259 -17.86 3.83 12.35
CA LYS A 259 -19.30 3.81 12.05
C LYS A 259 -20.07 4.80 12.92
N SER A 260 -19.73 4.93 14.20
CA SER A 260 -20.35 5.92 15.11
C SER A 260 -20.13 7.38 14.69
N LYS A 261 -19.15 7.63 13.84
CA LYS A 261 -18.79 8.94 13.27
C LYS A 261 -19.18 9.07 11.79
N ASN A 262 -20.01 8.15 11.28
CA ASN A 262 -20.42 8.05 9.88
C ASN A 262 -19.25 7.86 8.90
N TYR A 263 -18.20 7.16 9.32
CA TYR A 263 -17.15 6.66 8.45
C TYR A 263 -17.24 5.14 8.32
N GLU A 264 -16.90 4.62 7.15
CA GLU A 264 -16.86 3.19 6.87
C GLU A 264 -15.55 2.84 6.14
N PHE A 265 -15.10 1.59 6.27
CA PHE A 265 -14.00 1.09 5.46
C PHE A 265 -14.47 0.82 4.02
N MET A 266 -13.56 1.03 3.07
CA MET A 266 -13.82 0.67 1.68
C MET A 266 -13.88 -0.85 1.56
N TRP A 267 -15.05 -1.39 1.24
CA TRP A 267 -15.28 -2.82 1.15
C TRP A 267 -16.33 -3.15 0.09
N ASN A 268 -16.18 -4.28 -0.62
CA ASN A 268 -17.26 -4.86 -1.41
C ASN A 268 -17.21 -6.40 -1.42
N PRO A 269 -18.30 -7.09 -1.80
CA PRO A 269 -18.39 -8.55 -1.73
C PRO A 269 -17.39 -9.30 -2.62
N HIS A 270 -16.88 -8.68 -3.68
CA HIS A 270 -15.98 -9.33 -4.63
C HIS A 270 -14.51 -9.22 -4.19
N LEU A 271 -14.10 -8.03 -3.76
CA LEU A 271 -12.71 -7.69 -3.47
C LEU A 271 -12.40 -7.67 -1.97
N GLY A 272 -13.40 -7.78 -1.09
CA GLY A 272 -13.22 -7.56 0.33
C GLY A 272 -12.82 -6.11 0.61
N TYR A 273 -11.91 -5.91 1.56
CA TYR A 273 -11.34 -4.59 1.86
C TYR A 273 -10.49 -4.08 0.69
N ILE A 274 -10.69 -2.82 0.34
CA ILE A 274 -9.96 -2.15 -0.73
C ILE A 274 -8.78 -1.39 -0.12
N LEU A 275 -7.60 -1.66 -0.65
CA LEU A 275 -6.32 -1.04 -0.28
C LEU A 275 -5.62 -0.55 -1.54
N THR A 276 -4.57 0.25 -1.37
CA THR A 276 -3.80 0.85 -2.48
C THR A 276 -3.25 -0.22 -3.40
N CYS A 277 -2.58 -1.23 -2.82
CA CYS A 277 -1.99 -2.31 -3.59
C CYS A 277 -2.99 -3.47 -3.78
N PRO A 278 -3.16 -4.00 -5.01
CA PRO A 278 -4.05 -5.13 -5.23
C PRO A 278 -3.56 -6.43 -4.58
N SER A 279 -2.26 -6.56 -4.27
CA SER A 279 -1.76 -7.68 -3.48
C SER A 279 -2.33 -7.69 -2.06
N ASN A 280 -2.86 -6.56 -1.59
CA ASN A 280 -3.41 -6.39 -0.25
C ASN A 280 -4.95 -6.46 -0.24
N LEU A 281 -5.62 -6.75 -1.36
CA LEU A 281 -7.08 -6.90 -1.38
C LEU A 281 -7.57 -8.09 -0.54
N GLY A 282 -8.87 -8.15 -0.30
CA GLY A 282 -9.53 -9.20 0.45
C GLY A 282 -9.49 -8.91 1.93
N THR A 283 -8.66 -9.66 2.64
CA THR A 283 -8.44 -9.45 4.07
C THR A 283 -7.38 -8.38 4.35
N GLY A 284 -6.50 -8.10 3.38
CA GLY A 284 -5.26 -7.34 3.62
C GLY A 284 -4.34 -7.95 4.67
N LEU A 285 -4.64 -9.17 5.16
CA LEU A 285 -4.02 -9.72 6.35
C LEU A 285 -2.66 -10.35 6.03
N ARG A 286 -1.62 -9.80 6.63
CA ARG A 286 -0.30 -10.43 6.67
C ARG A 286 -0.01 -10.96 8.07
N ALA A 287 -0.34 -12.23 8.31
CA ALA A 287 0.06 -12.94 9.52
C ALA A 287 1.45 -13.54 9.32
N GLY A 288 2.37 -13.33 10.26
CA GLY A 288 3.74 -13.81 10.12
C GLY A 288 4.52 -13.91 11.41
N VAL A 289 5.70 -14.50 11.32
CA VAL A 289 6.63 -14.70 12.43
C VAL A 289 8.05 -14.34 12.01
N HIS A 290 8.82 -13.78 12.93
CA HIS A 290 10.28 -13.83 12.85
C HIS A 290 10.74 -15.17 13.42
N ILE A 291 11.25 -16.05 12.55
CA ILE A 291 11.67 -17.41 12.90
C ILE A 291 13.13 -17.65 12.50
N LYS A 292 13.88 -18.29 13.41
CA LYS A 292 15.28 -18.66 13.19
C LYS A 292 15.34 -20.05 12.54
N LEU A 293 15.81 -20.10 11.29
CA LEU A 293 15.93 -21.30 10.45
C LEU A 293 17.34 -21.39 9.82
N PRO A 294 18.42 -21.51 10.60
CA PRO A 294 19.80 -21.46 10.09
C PRO A 294 20.15 -22.61 9.16
N ASN A 295 19.51 -23.78 9.33
CA ASN A 295 19.74 -24.95 8.49
C ASN A 295 18.75 -24.99 7.32
N LEU A 296 17.45 -24.93 7.60
CA LEU A 296 16.41 -24.96 6.57
C LEU A 296 16.54 -23.75 5.62
N GLY A 297 16.94 -22.59 6.14
CA GLY A 297 17.19 -21.39 5.34
C GLY A 297 18.27 -21.55 4.25
N LYS A 298 19.17 -22.53 4.39
CA LYS A 298 20.21 -22.88 3.42
C LYS A 298 19.89 -24.12 2.59
N HIS A 299 18.82 -24.83 2.94
CA HIS A 299 18.42 -26.06 2.27
C HIS A 299 17.82 -25.77 0.89
N GLU A 300 18.19 -26.55 -0.13
CA GLU A 300 17.77 -26.33 -1.53
C GLU A 300 16.24 -26.33 -1.69
N LYS A 301 15.54 -27.16 -0.91
CA LYS A 301 14.07 -27.31 -0.94
C LYS A 301 13.30 -26.22 -0.20
N PHE A 302 13.95 -25.26 0.46
CA PHE A 302 13.24 -24.29 1.30
C PHE A 302 12.21 -23.45 0.52
N GLY A 303 12.58 -22.99 -0.68
CA GLY A 303 11.64 -22.25 -1.54
C GLY A 303 10.45 -23.10 -1.97
N GLU A 304 10.66 -24.38 -2.25
CA GLU A 304 9.59 -25.31 -2.63
C GLU A 304 8.64 -25.60 -1.47
N VAL A 305 9.19 -25.82 -0.26
CA VAL A 305 8.40 -26.00 0.96
C VAL A 305 7.51 -24.78 1.21
N LEU A 306 8.06 -23.56 1.16
CA LEU A 306 7.29 -22.34 1.34
C LEU A 306 6.16 -22.22 0.31
N LYS A 307 6.45 -22.49 -0.97
CA LYS A 307 5.45 -22.46 -2.05
C LYS A 307 4.31 -23.46 -1.81
N LYS A 308 4.63 -24.69 -1.44
CA LYS A 308 3.63 -25.73 -1.14
C LYS A 308 2.76 -25.38 0.07
N LEU A 309 3.33 -24.66 1.03
CA LEU A 309 2.61 -24.16 2.22
C LEU A 309 1.88 -22.84 1.99
N ARG A 310 1.98 -22.23 0.80
CA ARG A 310 1.46 -20.89 0.47
C ARG A 310 2.02 -19.80 1.41
N LEU A 311 3.27 -19.96 1.79
CA LEU A 311 4.01 -19.00 2.60
C LEU A 311 5.03 -18.25 1.74
N GLN A 312 5.37 -17.04 2.17
CA GLN A 312 6.44 -16.23 1.61
C GLN A 312 7.47 -15.89 2.68
N LYS A 313 8.71 -15.63 2.26
CA LYS A 313 9.79 -15.18 3.13
C LYS A 313 10.25 -13.77 2.76
N ARG A 314 10.58 -12.96 3.77
CA ARG A 314 11.26 -11.66 3.65
C ARG A 314 12.49 -11.62 4.58
N GLY A 315 13.35 -10.62 4.42
CA GLY A 315 14.44 -10.37 5.36
C GLY A 315 13.94 -9.87 6.72
N THR A 316 14.86 -9.74 7.67
CA THR A 316 14.53 -9.50 9.07
C THR A 316 13.91 -8.11 9.32
N GLY A 317 14.19 -7.12 8.47
CA GLY A 317 13.62 -5.77 8.53
C GLY A 317 12.49 -5.52 7.52
N GLY A 318 11.95 -6.56 6.87
CA GLY A 318 10.88 -6.43 5.89
C GLY A 318 11.32 -6.70 4.44
N VAL A 319 10.54 -6.19 3.49
CA VAL A 319 10.55 -6.64 2.09
C VAL A 319 11.84 -6.33 1.33
N ASP A 320 12.51 -5.24 1.69
CA ASP A 320 13.73 -4.78 1.01
C ASP A 320 15.02 -5.12 1.79
N THR A 321 14.93 -5.97 2.82
CA THR A 321 16.07 -6.32 3.67
C THR A 321 16.55 -7.76 3.46
N ALA A 322 17.82 -8.03 3.77
CA ALA A 322 18.35 -9.38 3.80
C ALA A 322 17.97 -10.11 5.10
N ALA A 323 17.92 -11.44 5.07
CA ALA A 323 17.83 -12.24 6.29
C ALA A 323 19.17 -12.18 7.05
N VAL A 324 19.14 -11.80 8.32
CA VAL A 324 20.33 -11.72 9.18
C VAL A 324 20.34 -12.89 10.15
N GLY A 325 21.48 -13.59 10.25
CA GLY A 325 21.65 -14.65 11.26
C GLY A 325 20.72 -15.86 11.12
N GLY A 326 20.20 -16.12 9.92
CA GLY A 326 19.22 -17.18 9.67
C GLY A 326 17.82 -16.86 10.21
N VAL A 327 17.52 -15.59 10.51
CA VAL A 327 16.18 -15.15 10.91
C VAL A 327 15.41 -14.67 9.69
N PHE A 328 14.25 -15.28 9.46
CA PHE A 328 13.36 -14.97 8.34
C PHE A 328 12.03 -14.42 8.86
N ASP A 329 11.48 -13.44 8.16
CA ASP A 329 10.07 -13.06 8.27
C ASP A 329 9.27 -13.99 7.36
N VAL A 330 8.52 -14.93 7.95
CA VAL A 330 7.69 -15.89 7.24
C VAL A 330 6.22 -15.53 7.45
N SER A 331 5.48 -15.36 6.36
CA SER A 331 4.06 -14.97 6.39
C SER A 331 3.23 -15.69 5.32
N ASN A 332 1.90 -15.64 5.41
CA ASN A 332 1.03 -16.08 4.32
C ASN A 332 1.34 -15.30 3.02
N ALA A 333 1.21 -15.96 1.87
CA ALA A 333 1.36 -15.33 0.55
C ALA A 333 0.05 -14.72 0.03
N ASP A 334 -1.09 -15.38 0.30
CA ASP A 334 -2.41 -14.95 -0.17
C ASP A 334 -3.11 -13.97 0.77
N ARG A 335 -4.01 -13.15 0.23
CA ARG A 335 -4.83 -12.17 0.99
C ARG A 335 -6.31 -12.19 0.61
N LEU A 336 -6.60 -12.47 -0.66
CA LEU A 336 -7.94 -12.54 -1.25
C LEU A 336 -8.36 -13.99 -1.50
N GLY A 337 -9.65 -14.28 -1.34
CA GLY A 337 -10.21 -15.62 -1.52
C GLY A 337 -10.12 -16.55 -0.30
N PHE A 338 -9.59 -16.05 0.82
CA PHE A 338 -9.50 -16.74 2.10
C PHE A 338 -9.92 -15.77 3.20
N SER A 339 -10.51 -16.29 4.27
CA SER A 339 -10.77 -15.54 5.51
C SER A 339 -9.50 -15.32 6.32
N GLU A 340 -9.54 -14.35 7.23
CA GLU A 340 -8.48 -14.04 8.17
C GLU A 340 -8.07 -15.27 8.99
N VAL A 341 -9.07 -16.06 9.42
CA VAL A 341 -8.86 -17.28 10.21
C VAL A 341 -8.12 -18.34 9.39
N GLU A 342 -8.52 -18.58 8.14
CA GLU A 342 -7.87 -19.54 7.26
C GLU A 342 -6.40 -19.16 6.98
N LEU A 343 -6.14 -17.88 6.74
CA LEU A 343 -4.79 -17.36 6.51
C LEU A 343 -3.91 -17.53 7.75
N VAL A 344 -4.40 -17.20 8.95
CA VAL A 344 -3.65 -17.41 10.20
C VAL A 344 -3.41 -18.90 10.45
N GLN A 345 -4.40 -19.74 10.19
CA GLN A 345 -4.27 -21.19 10.35
C GLN A 345 -3.20 -21.76 9.41
N MET A 346 -3.15 -21.31 8.15
CA MET A 346 -2.09 -21.67 7.20
C MET A 346 -0.70 -21.32 7.73
N VAL A 347 -0.54 -20.15 8.33
CA VAL A 347 0.72 -19.70 8.94
C VAL A 347 1.06 -20.57 10.15
N VAL A 348 0.13 -20.79 11.07
CA VAL A 348 0.35 -21.61 12.27
C VAL A 348 0.82 -23.02 11.90
N ASP A 349 0.14 -23.66 10.93
CA ASP A 349 0.47 -25.03 10.52
C ASP A 349 1.80 -25.09 9.75
N GLY A 350 2.01 -24.14 8.83
CA GLY A 350 3.25 -24.08 8.07
C GLY A 350 4.45 -23.81 8.96
N VAL A 351 4.37 -22.86 9.90
CA VAL A 351 5.45 -22.55 10.84
C VAL A 351 5.78 -23.75 11.73
N LYS A 352 4.78 -24.49 12.22
CA LYS A 352 5.02 -25.74 12.99
C LYS A 352 5.83 -26.76 12.18
N LEU A 353 5.50 -26.94 10.91
CA LEU A 353 6.24 -27.85 10.02
C LEU A 353 7.67 -27.34 9.78
N LEU A 354 7.87 -26.05 9.55
CA LEU A 354 9.20 -25.46 9.38
C LEU A 354 10.09 -25.67 10.62
N ILE A 355 9.51 -25.55 11.83
CA ILE A 355 10.21 -25.82 13.09
C ILE A 355 10.62 -27.30 13.18
N GLU A 356 9.74 -28.23 12.78
CA GLU A 356 10.06 -29.66 12.80
C GLU A 356 11.17 -30.00 11.79
N MET A 357 11.10 -29.44 10.58
CA MET A 357 12.15 -29.58 9.58
C MET A 357 13.50 -29.04 10.08
N GLU A 358 13.51 -27.85 10.70
CA GLU A 358 14.73 -27.26 11.27
C GLU A 358 15.34 -28.18 12.33
N LYS A 359 14.53 -28.70 13.27
CA LYS A 359 14.99 -29.62 14.32
C LYS A 359 15.57 -30.93 13.78
N ARG A 360 15.08 -31.43 12.64
CA ARG A 360 15.66 -32.60 11.98
C ARG A 360 17.00 -32.29 11.33
N LEU A 361 17.09 -31.16 10.63
CA LEU A 361 18.35 -30.72 10.03
C LEU A 361 19.42 -30.42 11.08
N GLU A 362 19.05 -29.87 12.24
CA GLU A 362 19.95 -29.70 13.40
C GLU A 362 20.59 -31.01 13.87
N LYS A 363 19.89 -32.15 13.67
CA LYS A 363 20.37 -33.50 14.00
C LYS A 363 21.04 -34.21 12.81
N GLY A 364 21.21 -33.53 11.67
CA GLY A 364 21.73 -34.12 10.44
C GLY A 364 20.79 -35.12 9.77
N GLN A 365 19.49 -35.05 10.04
CA GLN A 365 18.49 -35.96 9.48
C GLN A 365 17.84 -35.39 8.22
N SER A 366 17.43 -36.26 7.29
CA SER A 366 16.67 -35.83 6.09
C SER A 366 15.27 -35.32 6.46
N ILE A 367 14.77 -34.41 5.63
CA ILE A 367 13.42 -33.82 5.69
C ILE A 367 12.54 -34.23 4.51
N ASP A 368 12.99 -35.17 3.67
CA ASP A 368 12.29 -35.55 2.43
C ASP A 368 10.89 -36.13 2.69
N ASP A 369 10.73 -36.86 3.78
CA ASP A 369 9.44 -37.41 4.24
C ASP A 369 8.52 -36.35 4.86
N LEU A 370 9.05 -35.16 5.18
CA LEU A 370 8.27 -34.03 5.71
C LEU A 370 7.78 -33.08 4.62
N MET A 371 8.10 -33.34 3.34
CA MET A 371 7.70 -32.47 2.24
C MET A 371 6.17 -32.35 2.16
N PRO A 372 5.59 -31.14 2.29
CA PRO A 372 4.15 -30.97 2.32
C PRO A 372 3.51 -31.22 0.94
N ALA A 373 2.25 -31.62 0.95
CA ALA A 373 1.41 -31.54 -0.24
C ALA A 373 1.20 -30.06 -0.63
N GLN A 374 0.89 -29.82 -1.92
CA GLN A 374 0.52 -28.47 -2.36
C GLN A 374 -0.83 -28.11 -1.74
N LYS A 375 -0.85 -27.00 -0.98
CA LYS A 375 -2.08 -26.39 -0.48
C LYS A 375 -2.76 -25.51 -1.52
#